data_AF-A0A6P4YGL6-F1
#
_entry.id   AF-A0A6P4YGL6-F1
#
_cell.length_a   1.000
_cell.length_b   1.000
_cell.length_c   1.000
_cell.angle_alpha   90.00
_cell.angle_beta   90.00
_cell.angle_gamma   90.00
#
_symmetry.space_group_name_H-M   'P 1'
#
loop_
_entity.id
_entity.type
_entity.pdbx_description
1 polymer ?
#
loop_
_entity_poly.entity_id
_entity_poly.type
_entity_poly.pdbx_seq_one_letter_code
_entity_poly.pdbx_strand_id
1 'polypeptide(L)'
;RADTTAAQQKTPKHRTKKDLIPDLQVFKDLDQRAVQAPEGHASIKDLVLYLIQTAKTPLEKARVLFRWVTSHIQYDVVSYVTGRSGSKDVTPGGVFKTRMSVCQGYADLYNEMCRLAEVECVTISGRSKGGSYRVGQKFGPGSDHAWNAVKIEGRWYLLDCTWAAGNGDLQKRTFEFKYNEHYFFTDPEVFVTNHHPTDNKWQLLEKPST
;
A
#
# COMPACT_ATOMS: atom_id res chain seq x y z
N ARG A 1 36.47 40.90 -6.91
CA ARG A 1 35.09 40.37 -6.93
C ARG A 1 35.20 38.93 -7.39
N ALA A 2 35.08 37.97 -6.48
CA ALA A 2 35.14 36.55 -6.81
C ALA A 2 33.73 36.07 -7.16
N ASP A 3 33.55 35.58 -8.38
CA ASP A 3 32.35 34.89 -8.84
C ASP A 3 32.42 33.45 -8.37
N THR A 4 31.67 33.11 -7.31
CA THR A 4 31.44 31.73 -6.90
C THR A 4 30.20 31.23 -7.63
N THR A 5 30.42 30.49 -8.72
CA THR A 5 29.37 29.71 -9.39
C THR A 5 28.91 28.60 -8.45
N ALA A 6 27.74 28.78 -7.83
CA ALA A 6 27.09 27.72 -7.07
C ALA A 6 26.70 26.59 -8.04
N ALA A 7 27.40 25.47 -7.95
CA ALA A 7 26.99 24.25 -8.62
C ALA A 7 25.61 23.84 -8.08
N GLN A 8 24.58 23.92 -8.93
CA GLN A 8 23.29 23.30 -8.66
C GLN A 8 23.51 21.80 -8.51
N GLN A 9 23.50 21.32 -7.25
CA GLN A 9 23.40 19.89 -6.97
C GLN A 9 22.07 19.42 -7.57
N LYS A 10 22.14 18.74 -8.72
CA LYS A 10 21.00 18.01 -9.27
C LYS A 10 20.58 16.99 -8.22
N THR A 11 19.40 17.15 -7.67
CA THR A 11 18.76 16.11 -6.84
C THR A 11 18.85 14.79 -7.60
N PRO A 12 19.33 13.70 -6.98
CA PRO A 12 19.43 12.43 -7.67
C PRO A 12 18.03 11.99 -8.12
N LYS A 13 17.88 11.78 -9.42
CA LYS A 13 16.64 11.36 -10.08
C LYS A 13 15.97 10.23 -9.28
N HIS A 14 14.64 10.30 -9.14
CA HIS A 14 13.85 9.24 -8.49
C HIS A 14 14.16 7.89 -9.17
N ARG A 15 14.40 6.83 -8.38
CA ARG A 15 14.65 5.47 -8.91
C ARG A 15 13.28 4.83 -9.14
N THR A 16 13.00 4.43 -10.37
CA THR A 16 11.68 3.90 -10.74
C THR A 16 11.47 2.48 -10.22
N LYS A 17 10.21 2.02 -10.21
CA LYS A 17 9.86 0.60 -9.96
C LYS A 17 10.69 -0.33 -10.82
N LYS A 18 10.85 -0.01 -12.11
CA LYS A 18 11.56 -0.83 -13.08
C LYS A 18 13.06 -0.90 -12.80
N ASP A 19 13.64 0.18 -12.27
CA ASP A 19 15.05 0.19 -11.86
C ASP A 19 15.30 -0.64 -10.59
N LEU A 20 14.29 -0.75 -9.71
CA LEU A 20 14.36 -1.55 -8.49
C LEU A 20 14.03 -3.03 -8.73
N ILE A 21 13.02 -3.27 -9.58
CA ILE A 21 12.46 -4.60 -9.88
C ILE A 21 12.42 -4.74 -11.42
N PRO A 22 13.54 -5.09 -12.06
CA PRO A 22 13.60 -5.23 -13.51
C PRO A 22 12.75 -6.38 -14.05
N ASP A 23 12.58 -7.43 -13.25
CA ASP A 23 11.79 -8.62 -13.56
C ASP A 23 10.97 -9.03 -12.33
N LEU A 24 9.66 -9.18 -12.51
CA LEU A 24 8.74 -9.60 -11.45
C LEU A 24 8.84 -11.10 -11.14
N GLN A 25 9.40 -11.91 -12.04
CA GLN A 25 9.54 -13.36 -11.82
C GLN A 25 10.43 -13.68 -10.62
N VAL A 26 11.30 -12.76 -10.20
CA VAL A 26 12.12 -12.88 -8.98
C VAL A 26 11.27 -13.04 -7.71
N PHE A 27 10.00 -12.65 -7.75
CA PHE A 27 9.07 -12.75 -6.62
C PHE A 27 8.13 -13.95 -6.69
N LYS A 28 8.20 -14.79 -7.73
CA LYS A 28 7.25 -15.89 -7.95
C LYS A 28 7.07 -16.78 -6.72
N ASP A 29 8.17 -17.20 -6.09
CA ASP A 29 8.12 -18.11 -4.93
C ASP A 29 7.62 -17.40 -3.67
N LEU A 30 7.93 -16.11 -3.51
CA LEU A 30 7.42 -15.29 -2.40
C LEU A 30 5.92 -15.06 -2.54
N ASP A 31 5.46 -14.74 -3.75
CA ASP A 31 4.05 -14.55 -4.05
C ASP A 31 3.27 -15.84 -3.80
N GLN A 32 3.79 -16.98 -4.25
CA GLN A 32 3.18 -18.27 -4.01
C GLN A 32 3.12 -18.59 -2.52
N ARG A 33 4.21 -18.38 -1.77
CA ARG A 33 4.24 -18.57 -0.32
C ARG A 33 3.21 -17.70 0.40
N ALA A 34 3.09 -16.44 -0.02
CA ALA A 34 2.14 -15.51 0.55
C ALA A 34 0.70 -15.96 0.30
N VAL A 35 0.36 -16.31 -0.94
CA VAL A 35 -0.99 -16.74 -1.33
C VAL A 35 -1.37 -18.09 -0.71
N GLN A 36 -0.40 -19.00 -0.51
CA GLN A 36 -0.62 -20.34 0.02
C GLN A 36 -0.30 -20.47 1.52
N ALA A 37 -0.13 -19.35 2.22
CA ALA A 37 0.19 -19.37 3.64
C ALA A 37 -0.90 -20.14 4.41
N PRO A 38 -0.53 -21.08 5.31
CA PRO A 38 -1.52 -21.85 6.05
C PRO A 38 -2.35 -20.94 6.95
N GLU A 39 -3.61 -21.30 7.14
CA GLU A 39 -4.46 -20.63 8.12
C GLU A 39 -4.06 -20.99 9.56
N GLY A 40 -4.65 -20.32 10.55
CA GLY A 40 -4.51 -20.71 11.96
C GLY A 40 -3.28 -20.17 12.70
N HIS A 41 -2.51 -19.24 12.10
CA HIS A 41 -1.45 -18.54 12.82
C HIS A 41 -2.00 -17.81 14.07
N ALA A 42 -1.39 -18.02 15.24
CA ALA A 42 -1.88 -17.52 16.51
C ALA A 42 -1.80 -15.99 16.64
N SER A 43 -0.86 -15.35 15.93
CA SER A 43 -0.69 -13.91 15.92
C SER A 43 -0.19 -13.39 14.56
N ILE A 44 -0.29 -12.06 14.36
CA ILE A 44 0.31 -11.40 13.20
C ILE A 44 1.83 -11.66 13.15
N LYS A 45 2.49 -11.67 14.32
CA LYS A 45 3.93 -11.93 14.41
C LYS A 45 4.29 -13.32 13.91
N ASP A 46 3.53 -14.34 14.29
CA ASP A 46 3.79 -15.72 13.85
C ASP A 46 3.63 -15.86 12.33
N LEU A 47 2.59 -15.22 11.77
CA LEU A 47 2.41 -15.16 10.32
C LEU A 47 3.57 -14.44 9.64
N VAL A 48 3.99 -13.27 10.15
CA VAL A 48 5.10 -12.50 9.57
C VAL A 48 6.37 -13.34 9.57
N LEU A 49 6.71 -13.99 10.68
CA LEU A 49 7.88 -14.87 10.78
C LEU A 49 7.81 -16.03 9.78
N TYR A 50 6.63 -16.64 9.60
CA TYR A 50 6.42 -17.65 8.58
C TYR A 50 6.66 -17.09 7.17
N LEU A 51 6.04 -15.95 6.82
CA LEU A 51 6.09 -15.37 5.48
C LEU A 51 7.53 -14.98 5.10
N ILE A 52 8.26 -14.34 6.02
CA ILE A 52 9.60 -13.81 5.71
C ILE A 52 10.72 -14.84 5.81
N GLN A 53 10.43 -16.10 6.16
CA GLN A 53 11.45 -17.14 6.33
C GLN A 53 12.35 -17.29 5.09
N THR A 54 11.80 -17.07 3.90
CA THR A 54 12.52 -17.13 2.61
C THR A 54 12.88 -15.76 2.04
N ALA A 55 12.48 -14.66 2.69
CA ALA A 55 12.73 -13.29 2.26
C ALA A 55 13.97 -12.72 2.98
N LYS A 56 15.01 -12.39 2.21
CA LYS A 56 16.32 -11.98 2.73
C LYS A 56 16.48 -10.46 2.79
N THR A 57 15.85 -9.76 1.85
CA THR A 57 15.97 -8.30 1.70
C THR A 57 14.71 -7.58 2.18
N PRO A 58 14.79 -6.29 2.56
CA PRO A 58 13.60 -5.48 2.84
C PRO A 58 12.60 -5.45 1.67
N LEU A 59 13.09 -5.51 0.43
CA LEU A 59 12.27 -5.57 -0.77
C LEU A 59 11.44 -6.86 -0.84
N GLU A 60 12.09 -8.01 -0.64
CA GLU A 60 11.42 -9.31 -0.63
C GLU A 60 10.44 -9.43 0.54
N LYS A 61 10.79 -8.90 1.72
CA LYS A 61 9.90 -8.83 2.89
C LYS A 61 8.67 -7.97 2.57
N ALA A 62 8.86 -6.76 2.04
CA ALA A 62 7.74 -5.90 1.63
C ALA A 62 6.83 -6.63 0.63
N ARG A 63 7.42 -7.34 -0.35
CA ARG A 63 6.68 -8.09 -1.36
C ARG A 63 5.81 -9.19 -0.77
N VAL A 64 6.40 -10.09 0.03
CA VAL A 64 5.67 -11.26 0.57
C VAL A 64 4.54 -10.83 1.49
N LEU A 65 4.75 -9.78 2.30
CA LEU A 65 3.72 -9.22 3.18
C LEU A 65 2.61 -8.56 2.36
N PHE A 66 2.96 -7.80 1.33
CA PHE A 66 2.00 -7.13 0.45
C PHE A 66 1.10 -8.15 -0.25
N ARG A 67 1.70 -9.23 -0.77
CA ARG A 67 0.94 -10.30 -1.42
C ARG A 67 0.03 -11.03 -0.47
N TRP A 68 0.46 -11.26 0.78
CA TRP A 68 -0.40 -11.92 1.75
C TRP A 68 -1.63 -11.06 2.06
N VAL A 69 -1.44 -9.76 2.36
CA VAL A 69 -2.55 -8.83 2.65
C VAL A 69 -3.53 -8.78 1.47
N THR A 70 -3.01 -8.62 0.26
CA THR A 70 -3.82 -8.45 -0.96
C THR A 70 -4.54 -9.72 -1.42
N SER A 71 -4.20 -10.90 -0.89
CA SER A 71 -4.92 -12.15 -1.19
C SER A 71 -5.78 -12.67 -0.05
N HIS A 72 -5.64 -12.12 1.17
CA HIS A 72 -6.32 -12.66 2.36
C HIS A 72 -7.25 -11.67 3.06
N ILE A 73 -7.17 -10.38 2.74
CA ILE A 73 -8.06 -9.38 3.32
C ILE A 73 -9.08 -8.99 2.26
N GLN A 74 -10.36 -9.13 2.59
CA GLN A 74 -11.48 -8.75 1.75
C GLN A 74 -11.91 -7.29 2.04
N TYR A 75 -12.29 -6.55 1.01
CA TYR A 75 -12.76 -5.19 1.20
C TYR A 75 -14.21 -5.18 1.71
N ASP A 76 -14.45 -4.43 2.78
CA ASP A 76 -15.77 -4.28 3.39
C ASP A 76 -16.58 -3.19 2.67
N VAL A 77 -17.09 -3.55 1.49
CA VAL A 77 -17.91 -2.66 0.65
C VAL A 77 -19.17 -2.19 1.38
N VAL A 78 -19.76 -3.06 2.22
CA VAL A 78 -20.98 -2.72 2.98
C VAL A 78 -20.67 -1.61 3.97
N SER A 79 -19.60 -1.75 4.76
CA SER A 79 -19.19 -0.72 5.70
C SER A 79 -18.86 0.60 5.00
N TYR A 80 -18.14 0.53 3.88
CA TYR A 80 -17.81 1.71 3.08
C TYR A 80 -19.06 2.43 2.57
N VAL A 81 -20.02 1.72 1.98
CA VAL A 81 -21.24 2.32 1.40
C VAL A 81 -22.19 2.86 2.46
N THR A 82 -22.32 2.15 3.59
CA THR A 82 -23.30 2.52 4.63
C THR A 82 -22.76 3.48 5.68
N GLY A 83 -21.44 3.67 5.74
CA GLY A 83 -20.77 4.40 6.82
C GLY A 83 -20.89 3.71 8.19
N ARG A 84 -21.34 2.45 8.22
CA ARG A 84 -21.51 1.66 9.44
C ARG A 84 -20.54 0.48 9.39
N SER A 85 -19.55 0.46 10.29
CA SER A 85 -18.59 -0.63 10.34
C SER A 85 -19.27 -1.94 10.76
N GLY A 86 -19.46 -2.86 9.81
CA GLY A 86 -19.88 -4.24 10.02
C GLY A 86 -18.80 -5.04 10.75
N SER A 87 -17.52 -4.77 10.46
CA SER A 87 -16.39 -5.11 11.32
C SER A 87 -16.24 -4.07 12.43
N LYS A 88 -16.52 -4.43 13.69
CA LYS A 88 -16.35 -3.50 14.83
C LYS A 88 -14.87 -3.19 15.14
N ASP A 89 -13.94 -3.97 14.63
CA ASP A 89 -12.52 -3.87 14.96
C ASP A 89 -11.66 -3.76 13.69
N VAL A 90 -11.34 -2.51 13.34
CA VAL A 90 -10.47 -2.17 12.20
C VAL A 90 -8.99 -2.04 12.60
N THR A 91 -8.62 -2.41 13.83
CA THR A 91 -7.21 -2.49 14.24
C THR A 91 -6.50 -3.60 13.47
N PRO A 92 -5.15 -3.58 13.35
CA PRO A 92 -4.41 -4.68 12.71
C PRO A 92 -4.79 -6.07 13.24
N GLY A 93 -5.00 -6.20 14.56
CA GLY A 93 -5.42 -7.46 15.18
C GLY A 93 -6.84 -7.87 14.78
N GLY A 94 -7.77 -6.93 14.72
CA GLY A 94 -9.15 -7.14 14.26
C GLY A 94 -9.22 -7.55 12.81
N VAL A 95 -8.52 -6.84 11.93
CA VAL A 95 -8.44 -7.15 10.48
C VAL A 95 -7.77 -8.49 10.24
N PHE A 96 -6.68 -8.79 10.98
CA PHE A 96 -6.07 -10.11 10.94
C PHE A 96 -7.09 -11.20 11.29
N LYS A 97 -7.85 -11.07 12.38
CA LYS A 97 -8.82 -12.10 12.78
C LYS A 97 -10.01 -12.22 11.81
N THR A 98 -10.56 -11.09 11.37
CA THR A 98 -11.80 -11.05 10.58
C THR A 98 -11.57 -11.21 9.08
N ARG A 99 -10.32 -11.04 8.61
CA ARG A 99 -9.94 -11.09 7.20
C ARG A 99 -10.70 -10.06 6.34
N MET A 100 -11.15 -8.96 6.93
CA MET A 100 -11.99 -7.98 6.24
C MET A 100 -11.80 -6.57 6.81
N SER A 101 -11.71 -5.56 5.95
CA SER A 101 -11.66 -4.16 6.38
C SER A 101 -11.93 -3.15 5.26
N VAL A 102 -11.90 -1.87 5.60
CA VAL A 102 -11.79 -0.75 4.65
C VAL A 102 -10.32 -0.30 4.51
N CYS A 103 -10.05 0.70 3.67
CA CYS A 103 -8.71 1.11 3.27
C CYS A 103 -7.73 1.35 4.45
N GLN A 104 -8.19 2.02 5.50
CA GLN A 104 -7.38 2.28 6.70
C GLN A 104 -6.89 0.97 7.36
N GLY A 105 -7.75 -0.03 7.50
CA GLY A 105 -7.36 -1.29 8.13
C GLY A 105 -6.41 -2.14 7.29
N TYR A 106 -6.47 -2.05 5.96
CA TYR A 106 -5.45 -2.65 5.09
C TYR A 106 -4.10 -1.97 5.31
N ALA A 107 -4.08 -0.64 5.28
CA ALA A 107 -2.86 0.13 5.39
C ALA A 107 -2.19 -0.06 6.76
N ASP A 108 -2.97 -0.10 7.83
CA ASP A 108 -2.47 -0.28 9.20
C ASP A 108 -2.02 -1.72 9.46
N LEU A 109 -2.74 -2.72 8.95
CA LEU A 109 -2.29 -4.11 9.03
C LEU A 109 -0.97 -4.31 8.29
N TYR A 110 -0.85 -3.78 7.08
CA TYR A 110 0.39 -3.88 6.32
C TYR A 110 1.56 -3.17 7.01
N ASN A 111 1.31 -1.98 7.59
CA ASN A 111 2.31 -1.25 8.37
C ASN A 111 2.76 -2.04 9.61
N GLU A 112 1.83 -2.64 10.36
CA GLU A 112 2.16 -3.48 11.51
C GLU A 112 2.97 -4.72 11.11
N MET A 113 2.62 -5.36 9.99
CA MET A 113 3.40 -6.48 9.45
C MET A 113 4.81 -6.05 9.05
N CYS A 114 4.97 -4.89 8.41
CA CYS A 114 6.29 -4.32 8.07
C CYS A 114 7.12 -4.04 9.32
N ARG A 115 6.51 -3.45 10.36
CA ARG A 115 7.15 -3.20 11.66
C ARG A 115 7.69 -4.50 12.28
N LEU A 116 6.88 -5.56 12.27
CA LEU A 116 7.28 -6.88 12.77
C LEU A 116 8.38 -7.55 11.93
N ALA A 117 8.48 -7.20 10.65
CA ALA A 117 9.52 -7.67 9.73
C ALA A 117 10.77 -6.77 9.69
N GLU A 118 10.79 -5.71 10.51
CA GLU A 118 11.85 -4.69 10.57
C GLU A 118 12.03 -3.95 9.23
N VAL A 119 10.92 -3.62 8.58
CA VAL A 119 10.87 -2.82 7.35
C VAL A 119 10.20 -1.47 7.67
N GLU A 120 10.91 -0.36 7.41
CA GLU A 120 10.38 0.99 7.59
C GLU A 120 9.17 1.21 6.66
N CYS A 121 8.00 1.43 7.25
CA CYS A 121 6.73 1.65 6.56
C CYS A 121 5.95 2.77 7.26
N VAL A 122 5.16 3.50 6.50
CA VAL A 122 4.24 4.52 7.02
C VAL A 122 2.85 4.35 6.42
N THR A 123 1.82 4.61 7.20
CA THR A 123 0.46 4.82 6.69
C THR A 123 0.33 6.26 6.21
N ILE A 124 -0.20 6.44 4.99
CA ILE A 124 -0.47 7.74 4.39
C ILE A 124 -1.98 7.86 4.22
N SER A 125 -2.53 8.94 4.78
CA SER A 125 -3.94 9.30 4.60
C SER A 125 -4.07 10.39 3.55
N GLY A 126 -5.03 10.25 2.65
CA GLY A 126 -5.32 11.25 1.64
C GLY A 126 -6.64 11.03 0.93
N ARG A 127 -6.70 11.53 -0.29
CA ARG A 127 -7.87 11.52 -1.13
C ARG A 127 -7.60 10.70 -2.36
N SER A 128 -8.60 9.98 -2.85
CA SER A 128 -8.44 9.14 -4.03
C SER A 128 -9.50 9.39 -5.09
N LYS A 129 -9.14 9.25 -6.38
CA LYS A 129 -10.11 9.23 -7.49
C LYS A 129 -10.68 7.82 -7.68
N GLY A 130 -11.19 7.24 -6.60
CA GLY A 130 -11.70 5.86 -6.53
C GLY A 130 -13.15 5.70 -6.99
N GLY A 131 -13.79 4.57 -6.64
CA GLY A 131 -15.11 4.18 -7.16
C GLY A 131 -16.28 5.14 -6.87
N SER A 132 -16.13 6.09 -5.94
CA SER A 132 -17.12 7.13 -5.65
C SER A 132 -16.83 8.47 -6.36
N TYR A 133 -15.66 8.62 -6.99
CA TYR A 133 -15.23 9.84 -7.65
C TYR A 133 -15.91 10.02 -9.00
N ARG A 134 -16.40 11.24 -9.27
CA ARG A 134 -16.91 11.65 -10.59
C ARG A 134 -15.90 12.58 -11.27
N VAL A 135 -15.68 12.41 -12.57
CA VAL A 135 -14.78 13.29 -13.33
C VAL A 135 -15.21 14.75 -13.17
N GLY A 136 -14.27 15.62 -12.79
CA GLY A 136 -14.54 17.04 -12.51
C GLY A 136 -15.04 17.34 -11.09
N GLN A 137 -15.31 16.32 -10.28
CA GLN A 137 -15.61 16.50 -8.86
C GLN A 137 -14.39 17.06 -8.14
N LYS A 138 -14.62 18.11 -7.34
CA LYS A 138 -13.63 18.59 -6.37
C LYS A 138 -13.64 17.65 -5.16
N PHE A 139 -12.47 17.38 -4.60
CA PHE A 139 -12.41 16.63 -3.36
C PHE A 139 -13.13 17.37 -2.23
N GLY A 140 -13.89 16.61 -1.43
CA GLY A 140 -14.49 17.11 -0.20
C GLY A 140 -13.42 17.40 0.88
N PRO A 141 -13.84 17.94 2.04
CA PRO A 141 -12.97 18.10 3.19
C PRO A 141 -12.58 16.72 3.76
N GLY A 142 -11.32 16.58 4.19
CA GLY A 142 -10.82 15.37 4.85
C GLY A 142 -10.12 14.36 3.93
N SER A 143 -9.83 13.19 4.51
CA SER A 143 -9.20 12.02 3.87
C SER A 143 -10.27 10.97 3.61
N ASP A 144 -10.35 10.43 2.40
CA ASP A 144 -11.28 9.36 2.03
C ASP A 144 -10.57 8.02 1.72
N HIS A 145 -9.24 8.03 1.73
CA HIS A 145 -8.44 6.86 1.43
C HIS A 145 -7.16 6.79 2.27
N ALA A 146 -6.60 5.59 2.40
CA ALA A 146 -5.37 5.33 3.11
C ALA A 146 -4.57 4.23 2.41
N TRP A 147 -3.25 4.42 2.34
CA TRP A 147 -2.29 3.53 1.68
C TRP A 147 -0.94 3.60 2.41
N ASN A 148 0.13 3.03 1.85
CA ASN A 148 1.44 3.03 2.50
C ASN A 148 2.58 3.56 1.63
N ALA A 149 3.66 3.97 2.28
CA ALA A 149 4.98 4.04 1.68
C ALA A 149 5.96 3.19 2.47
N VAL A 150 6.86 2.51 1.77
CA VAL A 150 7.89 1.64 2.34
C VAL A 150 9.26 2.13 1.92
N LYS A 151 10.23 2.09 2.83
CA LYS A 151 11.59 2.53 2.55
C LYS A 151 12.49 1.35 2.18
N ILE A 152 13.02 1.36 0.96
CA ILE A 152 13.94 0.35 0.42
C ILE A 152 15.23 1.06 0.01
N GLU A 153 16.37 0.59 0.50
CA GLU A 153 17.70 1.15 0.17
C GLU A 153 17.75 2.68 0.36
N GLY A 154 17.13 3.18 1.43
CA GLY A 154 17.10 4.60 1.78
C GLY A 154 16.08 5.45 1.02
N ARG A 155 15.27 4.86 0.12
CA ARG A 155 14.27 5.57 -0.69
C ARG A 155 12.86 5.07 -0.40
N TRP A 156 11.88 5.97 -0.42
CA TRP A 156 10.46 5.65 -0.20
C TRP A 156 9.78 5.22 -1.50
N TYR A 157 8.94 4.19 -1.43
CA TYR A 157 8.15 3.65 -2.54
C TYR A 157 6.68 3.51 -2.11
N LEU A 158 5.76 3.92 -2.98
CA LEU A 158 4.32 3.96 -2.71
C LEU A 158 3.66 2.62 -3.05
N LEU A 159 2.72 2.17 -2.22
CA LEU A 159 1.88 1.02 -2.53
C LEU A 159 0.49 1.18 -1.95
N ASP A 160 -0.47 0.43 -2.51
CA ASP A 160 -1.83 0.35 -1.97
C ASP A 160 -2.33 -1.09 -1.97
N CYS A 161 -2.39 -1.70 -0.78
CA CYS A 161 -2.92 -3.04 -0.59
C CYS A 161 -4.42 -3.15 -0.90
N THR A 162 -5.19 -2.07 -0.72
CA THR A 162 -6.63 -2.07 -0.95
C THR A 162 -6.95 -2.21 -2.43
N TRP A 163 -6.38 -1.31 -3.25
CA TRP A 163 -6.62 -1.30 -4.70
C TRP A 163 -5.86 -2.42 -5.43
N ALA A 164 -4.81 -2.97 -4.81
CA ALA A 164 -4.16 -4.19 -5.28
C ALA A 164 -4.97 -5.46 -5.03
N ALA A 165 -5.82 -5.52 -4.00
CA ALA A 165 -6.50 -6.76 -3.61
C ALA A 165 -7.59 -7.17 -4.60
N GLY A 166 -8.35 -6.21 -5.13
CA GLY A 166 -9.47 -6.52 -6.02
C GLY A 166 -10.41 -5.35 -6.27
N ASN A 167 -11.61 -5.68 -6.74
CA ASN A 167 -12.62 -4.69 -7.12
C ASN A 167 -13.84 -4.78 -6.21
N GLY A 168 -14.32 -3.63 -5.77
CA GLY A 168 -15.62 -3.49 -5.10
C GLY A 168 -16.70 -3.04 -6.08
N ASP A 169 -17.84 -3.72 -6.08
CA ASP A 169 -19.08 -3.25 -6.72
C ASP A 169 -19.92 -2.54 -5.65
N LEU A 170 -19.96 -1.21 -5.71
CA LEU A 170 -20.67 -0.38 -4.72
C LEU A 170 -22.20 -0.54 -4.80
N GLN A 171 -22.74 -0.91 -5.96
CA GLN A 171 -24.18 -1.09 -6.14
C GLN A 171 -24.63 -2.44 -5.57
N LYS A 172 -23.90 -3.51 -5.90
CA LYS A 172 -24.17 -4.86 -5.40
C LYS A 172 -23.65 -5.11 -4.00
N ARG A 173 -22.77 -4.22 -3.51
CA ARG A 173 -22.09 -4.30 -2.21
C ARG A 173 -21.25 -5.58 -2.08
N THR A 174 -20.60 -5.97 -3.17
CA THR A 174 -19.78 -7.18 -3.26
C THR A 174 -18.33 -6.83 -3.54
N PHE A 175 -17.41 -7.67 -3.08
CA PHE A 175 -15.99 -7.59 -3.39
C PHE A 175 -15.54 -8.86 -4.09
N GLU A 176 -14.69 -8.71 -5.09
CA GLU A 176 -14.02 -9.82 -5.78
C GLU A 176 -12.51 -9.61 -5.71
N PHE A 177 -11.79 -10.64 -5.25
CA PHE A 177 -10.34 -10.66 -5.33
C PHE A 177 -9.90 -10.68 -6.80
N LYS A 178 -9.15 -9.66 -7.19
CA LYS A 178 -8.57 -9.53 -8.52
C LYS A 178 -7.27 -8.77 -8.41
N TYR A 179 -6.21 -9.52 -8.14
CA TYR A 179 -4.92 -8.94 -7.85
C TYR A 179 -4.45 -7.97 -8.94
N ASN A 180 -3.96 -6.79 -8.53
CA ASN A 180 -3.43 -5.77 -9.41
C ASN A 180 -2.00 -5.35 -8.99
N GLU A 181 -1.01 -5.84 -9.74
CA GLU A 181 0.42 -5.53 -9.58
C GLU A 181 0.74 -4.04 -9.70
N HIS A 182 -0.10 -3.26 -10.38
CA HIS A 182 0.11 -1.83 -10.59
C HIS A 182 0.39 -1.09 -9.29
N TYR A 183 -0.31 -1.46 -8.20
CA TYR A 183 -0.26 -0.78 -6.90
C TYR A 183 0.85 -1.26 -5.98
N PHE A 184 1.78 -2.10 -6.45
CA PHE A 184 3.01 -2.39 -5.72
C PHE A 184 4.13 -1.48 -6.25
N PHE A 185 4.63 -0.55 -5.43
CA PHE A 185 5.73 0.36 -5.79
C PHE A 185 5.47 1.16 -7.06
N THR A 186 4.24 1.64 -7.26
CA THR A 186 3.89 2.51 -8.38
C THR A 186 4.75 3.77 -8.35
N ASP A 187 5.26 4.18 -9.52
CA ASP A 187 6.05 5.39 -9.61
C ASP A 187 5.22 6.62 -9.17
N PRO A 188 5.79 7.56 -8.39
CA PRO A 188 5.11 8.74 -7.88
C PRO A 188 4.33 9.54 -8.93
N GLU A 189 4.89 9.72 -10.11
CA GLU A 189 4.29 10.45 -11.23
C GLU A 189 3.00 9.81 -11.74
N VAL A 190 2.88 8.50 -11.55
CA VAL A 190 1.68 7.73 -11.92
C VAL A 190 0.72 7.64 -10.73
N PHE A 191 1.24 7.37 -9.52
CA PHE A 191 0.42 7.20 -8.31
C PHE A 191 -0.36 8.48 -7.96
N VAL A 192 0.24 9.66 -8.14
CA VAL A 192 -0.42 10.95 -7.86
C VAL A 192 -1.62 11.23 -8.76
N THR A 193 -1.79 10.52 -9.88
CA THR A 193 -2.91 10.75 -10.79
C THR A 193 -4.26 10.40 -10.14
N ASN A 194 -4.25 9.45 -9.19
CA ASN A 194 -5.42 8.96 -8.48
C ASN A 194 -5.25 8.88 -6.95
N HIS A 195 -4.07 9.12 -6.37
CA HIS A 195 -3.82 9.20 -4.93
C HIS A 195 -3.19 10.54 -4.52
N HIS A 196 -3.92 11.34 -3.74
CA HIS A 196 -3.53 12.68 -3.33
C HIS A 196 -3.36 12.72 -1.81
N PRO A 197 -2.12 12.62 -1.28
CA PRO A 197 -1.89 12.61 0.16
C PRO A 197 -2.28 13.93 0.80
N THR A 198 -2.67 13.88 2.07
CA THR A 198 -2.98 15.10 2.86
C THR A 198 -1.70 15.93 3.10
N ASP A 199 -0.57 15.25 3.32
CA ASP A 199 0.75 15.87 3.42
C ASP A 199 1.49 15.71 2.09
N ASN A 200 1.74 16.82 1.41
CA ASN A 200 2.35 16.84 0.08
C ASN A 200 3.74 16.21 0.01
N LYS A 201 4.46 16.06 1.13
CA LYS A 201 5.75 15.35 1.13
C LYS A 201 5.61 13.89 0.68
N TRP A 202 4.44 13.28 0.90
CA TRP A 202 4.15 11.90 0.53
C TRP A 202 3.73 11.74 -0.93
N GLN A 203 3.70 12.81 -1.72
CA GLN A 203 3.63 12.68 -3.18
C GLN A 203 4.93 12.09 -3.73
N LEU A 204 6.05 12.25 -3.02
CA LEU A 204 7.39 11.82 -3.43
C LEU A 204 7.87 12.39 -4.78
N LEU A 205 7.23 13.48 -5.24
CA LEU A 205 7.62 14.22 -6.44
C LEU A 205 8.66 15.29 -6.11
N GLU A 206 9.55 15.58 -7.07
CA GLU A 206 10.49 16.71 -6.96
C GLU A 206 9.75 18.05 -6.83
N LYS A 207 8.59 18.17 -7.47
CA LYS A 207 7.71 19.34 -7.41
C LYS A 207 6.29 18.87 -7.09
N PRO A 208 5.92 18.79 -5.79
CA PRO A 208 4.58 18.41 -5.39
C PRO A 208 3.55 19.41 -5.93
N SER A 209 2.44 18.90 -6.48
CA SER A 209 1.31 19.73 -6.88
C SER A 209 0.32 19.91 -5.74
N THR A 210 -0.24 21.10 -5.60
CA THR A 210 -1.35 21.41 -4.68
C THR A 210 -2.69 20.92 -5.18
#